data_AF-A0A522CEE5-F1
#
_entry.id   AF-A0A522CEE5-F1
#
_cell.length_a   1.000
_cell.length_b   1.000
_cell.length_c   1.000
_cell.angle_alpha   90.00
_cell.angle_beta   90.00
_cell.angle_gamma   90.00
#
_symmetry.space_group_name_H-M   'P 1'
#
loop_
_entity.id
_entity.type
_entity.pdbx_description
1 polymer ?
#
loop_
_entity_poly.entity_id
_entity_poly.type
_entity_poly.pdbx_seq_one_letter_code
_entity_poly.pdbx_strand_id
1 'polypeptide(L)'
;MAADLGEWKQGVEVLRGRLANIPGVLSPEGLAARLEDAFRVKSGWTTEQDVYACGQLEPEILVSACRAGLLMWWVPMAAMTYFGNLEGLRVVHDAMEKDPGKGTNKPDLSTTLTWGCWNYSIIEGAPPVMNPDVVNQLLDWGAKPDVGEHNQGTFFEKALRTSNAGVIRAFLAHGAPVELARNVIREFINAGNYQQAAQIQDAFGIGGFYTKVDDRTVMETKYISEATGDSVLRTIFNFSARRVNEVFEFAHGGGAMNSCSFEDYDQKTLHVVREKLEKLGGRTDDAPCALDKPKRPRL
;
A
#
# COMPACT_ATOMS: atom_id res chain seq x y z
N MET A 1 5.26 -10.08 25.94
CA MET A 1 6.54 -9.71 26.60
C MET A 1 7.47 -9.27 25.50
N ALA A 2 7.86 -7.99 25.47
CA ALA A 2 8.95 -7.57 24.61
C ALA A 2 10.21 -8.31 25.05
N ALA A 3 10.89 -8.98 24.14
CA ALA A 3 12.17 -9.60 24.43
C ALA A 3 13.26 -8.52 24.54
N ASP A 4 14.32 -8.81 25.29
CA ASP A 4 15.43 -7.87 25.47
C ASP A 4 16.13 -7.63 24.13
N LEU A 5 16.13 -6.36 23.68
CA LEU A 5 16.84 -5.91 22.48
C LEU A 5 18.32 -6.31 22.49
N GLY A 6 18.93 -6.44 23.67
CA GLY A 6 20.29 -6.92 23.85
C GLY A 6 20.51 -8.33 23.28
N GLU A 7 19.60 -9.27 23.60
CA GLU A 7 19.68 -10.65 23.12
C GLU A 7 19.53 -10.73 21.59
N TRP A 8 18.63 -9.91 21.03
CA TRP A 8 18.38 -9.89 19.59
C TRP A 8 19.57 -9.34 18.82
N LYS A 9 20.16 -8.23 19.30
CA LYS A 9 21.39 -7.66 18.73
C LYS A 9 22.53 -8.65 18.80
N GLN A 10 22.71 -9.35 19.91
CA GLN A 10 23.74 -10.38 20.02
C GLN A 10 23.52 -11.50 19.01
N GLY A 11 22.28 -11.97 18.83
CA GLY A 11 21.93 -12.97 17.80
C GLY A 11 22.26 -12.49 16.39
N VAL A 12 21.94 -11.24 16.06
CA VAL A 12 22.26 -10.62 14.77
C VAL A 12 23.77 -10.48 14.56
N GLU A 13 24.53 -10.06 15.58
CA GLU A 13 25.99 -9.95 15.47
C GLU A 13 26.67 -11.31 15.30
N VAL A 14 26.19 -12.34 15.99
CA VAL A 14 26.66 -13.73 15.77
C VAL A 14 26.36 -14.15 14.33
N LEU A 15 25.16 -13.86 13.83
CA LEU A 15 24.76 -14.17 12.46
C LEU A 15 25.65 -13.44 11.44
N ARG A 16 25.86 -12.12 11.61
CA ARG A 16 26.76 -11.31 10.77
C ARG A 16 28.18 -11.84 10.79
N GLY A 17 28.71 -12.17 11.97
CA GLY A 17 30.06 -12.75 12.11
C GLY A 17 30.20 -14.08 11.36
N ARG A 18 29.16 -14.93 11.37
CA ARG A 18 29.17 -16.18 10.59
C ARG A 18 29.08 -15.92 9.08
N LEU A 19 28.27 -14.96 8.67
CA LEU A 19 28.09 -14.59 7.25
C LEU A 19 29.33 -13.90 6.67
N ALA A 20 30.03 -13.06 7.44
CA ALA A 20 31.24 -12.37 7.00
C ALA A 20 32.41 -13.32 6.69
N ASN A 21 32.37 -14.55 7.23
CA ASN A 21 33.38 -15.58 7.00
C ASN A 21 33.05 -16.51 5.81
N ILE A 22 32.02 -16.19 5.02
CA ILE A 22 31.67 -16.94 3.81
C ILE A 22 32.60 -16.46 2.67
N PRO A 23 33.44 -17.34 2.09
CA PRO A 23 34.28 -16.98 0.95
C PRO A 23 33.44 -16.45 -0.22
N GLY A 24 33.93 -15.41 -0.91
CA GLY A 24 33.18 -14.74 -2.00
C GLY A 24 32.93 -15.60 -3.24
N VAL A 25 33.53 -16.79 -3.34
CA VAL A 25 33.27 -17.74 -4.43
C VAL A 25 32.99 -19.11 -3.81
N LEU A 26 31.72 -19.45 -3.67
CA LEU A 26 31.26 -20.79 -3.31
C LEU A 26 30.34 -21.31 -4.41
N SER A 27 30.31 -22.64 -4.59
CA SER A 27 29.22 -23.26 -5.34
C SER A 27 27.88 -23.00 -4.62
N PRO A 28 26.73 -23.08 -5.31
CA PRO A 28 25.42 -22.95 -4.67
C PRO A 28 25.25 -23.87 -3.44
N GLU A 29 25.80 -25.08 -3.48
CA GLU A 29 25.77 -26.05 -2.38
C GLU A 29 26.68 -25.63 -1.22
N GLY A 30 27.88 -25.12 -1.52
CA GLY A 30 28.80 -24.61 -0.51
C GLY A 30 28.25 -23.38 0.22
N LEU A 31 27.57 -22.49 -0.51
CA LEU A 31 26.86 -21.35 0.06
C LEU A 31 25.70 -21.80 0.94
N ALA A 32 24.88 -22.75 0.46
CA ALA A 32 23.75 -23.29 1.22
C ALA A 32 24.19 -23.90 2.56
N ALA A 33 25.25 -24.72 2.57
CA ALA A 33 25.77 -25.34 3.80
C ALA A 33 26.28 -24.31 4.82
N ARG A 34 26.92 -23.23 4.36
CA ARG A 34 27.38 -22.13 5.24
C ARG A 34 26.24 -21.30 5.77
N LEU A 35 25.24 -21.00 4.93
CA LEU A 35 24.03 -20.33 5.36
C LEU A 35 23.27 -21.19 6.37
N GLU A 36 23.19 -22.51 6.17
CA GLU A 36 22.54 -23.42 7.13
C GLU A 36 23.23 -23.33 8.50
N ASP A 37 24.56 -23.41 8.55
CA ASP A 37 25.32 -23.25 9.79
C ASP A 37 25.13 -21.85 10.43
N ALA A 38 25.07 -20.80 9.60
CA ALA A 38 24.80 -19.45 10.07
C ALA A 38 23.39 -19.33 10.70
N PHE A 39 22.38 -19.91 10.05
CA PHE A 39 20.99 -19.87 10.48
C PHE A 39 20.60 -20.94 11.50
N ARG A 40 21.48 -21.89 11.85
CA ARG A 40 21.23 -22.86 12.96
C ARG A 40 20.95 -22.20 14.31
N VAL A 41 21.39 -20.96 14.50
CA VAL A 41 21.11 -20.15 15.71
C VAL A 41 19.61 -19.81 15.83
N LYS A 42 18.82 -19.96 14.73
CA LYS A 42 17.39 -19.63 14.69
C LYS A 42 16.44 -20.62 15.35
N SER A 43 16.92 -21.76 15.85
CA SER A 43 16.04 -22.75 16.48
C SER A 43 15.29 -22.12 17.66
N GLY A 44 13.97 -21.93 17.52
CA GLY A 44 13.10 -21.35 18.55
C GLY A 44 12.86 -19.84 18.44
N TRP A 45 13.30 -19.19 17.36
CA TRP A 45 13.00 -17.77 17.15
C TRP A 45 11.52 -17.52 16.88
N THR A 46 11.02 -16.39 17.37
CA THR A 46 9.70 -15.89 17.00
C THR A 46 9.72 -15.24 15.62
N THR A 47 8.53 -15.04 15.04
CA THR A 47 8.36 -14.31 13.78
C THR A 47 8.99 -12.92 13.83
N GLU A 48 8.87 -12.20 14.94
CA GLU A 48 9.44 -10.86 15.12
C GLU A 48 10.97 -10.89 15.14
N GLN A 49 11.58 -11.90 15.77
CA GLN A 49 13.03 -12.08 15.77
C GLN A 49 13.55 -12.37 14.35
N ASP A 50 12.82 -13.19 13.59
CA ASP A 50 13.14 -13.48 12.20
C ASP A 50 13.08 -12.22 11.32
N VAL A 51 12.01 -11.43 11.43
CA VAL A 51 11.84 -10.17 10.69
C VAL A 51 12.92 -9.16 11.10
N TYR A 52 13.18 -9.01 12.41
CA TYR A 52 14.22 -8.12 12.91
C TYR A 52 15.58 -8.47 12.31
N ALA A 53 16.01 -9.72 12.49
CA ALA A 53 17.34 -10.14 12.07
C ALA A 53 17.51 -10.05 10.55
N CYS A 54 16.50 -10.45 9.77
CA CYS A 54 16.58 -10.36 8.31
C CYS A 54 16.66 -8.91 7.83
N GLY A 55 16.02 -7.96 8.52
CA GLY A 55 16.10 -6.54 8.17
C GLY A 55 17.45 -5.90 8.44
N GLN A 56 18.35 -6.61 9.13
CA GLN A 56 19.72 -6.19 9.44
C GLN A 56 20.76 -6.80 8.50
N LEU A 57 20.34 -7.59 7.51
CA LEU A 57 21.21 -8.29 6.56
C LEU A 57 21.05 -7.73 5.13
N GLU A 58 22.08 -7.94 4.32
CA GLU A 58 22.06 -7.58 2.90
C GLU A 58 21.02 -8.43 2.13
N PRO A 59 20.21 -7.81 1.24
CA PRO A 59 19.16 -8.50 0.48
C PRO A 59 19.66 -9.73 -0.30
N GLU A 60 20.87 -9.68 -0.86
CA GLU A 60 21.46 -10.76 -1.66
C GLU A 60 21.73 -12.02 -0.82
N ILE A 61 22.09 -11.84 0.46
CA ILE A 61 22.26 -12.94 1.41
C ILE A 61 20.91 -13.59 1.69
N LEU A 62 19.88 -12.77 1.90
CA LEU A 62 18.52 -13.25 2.16
C LEU A 62 17.95 -14.01 0.96
N VAL A 63 18.14 -13.50 -0.26
CA VAL A 63 17.76 -14.17 -1.51
C VAL A 63 18.43 -15.55 -1.61
N SER A 64 19.73 -15.62 -1.31
CA SER A 64 20.48 -16.88 -1.34
C SER A 64 19.95 -17.87 -0.31
N ALA A 65 19.63 -17.39 0.90
CA ALA A 65 19.06 -18.21 1.96
C ALA A 65 17.65 -18.73 1.62
N CYS A 66 16.81 -17.89 0.98
CA CYS A 66 15.50 -18.31 0.49
C CYS A 66 15.62 -19.38 -0.58
N ARG A 67 16.48 -19.20 -1.59
CA ARG A 67 16.68 -20.19 -2.66
C ARG A 67 17.21 -21.52 -2.14
N ALA A 68 18.03 -21.49 -1.10
CA ALA A 68 18.51 -22.69 -0.41
C ALA A 68 17.43 -23.40 0.43
N GLY A 69 16.27 -22.77 0.66
CA GLY A 69 15.18 -23.28 1.48
C GLY A 69 15.39 -23.07 2.98
N LEU A 70 16.31 -22.18 3.36
CA LEU A 70 16.63 -21.88 4.77
C LEU A 70 15.73 -20.78 5.34
N LEU A 71 15.17 -19.93 4.48
CA LEU A 71 14.20 -18.91 4.81
C LEU A 71 13.00 -19.01 3.88
N MET A 72 11.82 -18.73 4.42
CA MET A 72 10.63 -18.49 3.60
C MET A 72 10.67 -17.06 3.03
N TRP A 73 10.20 -16.86 1.81
CA TRP A 73 10.24 -15.56 1.12
C TRP A 73 9.47 -14.44 1.84
N TRP A 74 8.44 -14.78 2.61
CA TRP A 74 7.68 -13.79 3.39
C TRP A 74 8.53 -13.09 4.46
N VAL A 75 9.54 -13.75 5.02
CA VAL A 75 10.37 -13.20 6.10
C VAL A 75 11.21 -12.01 5.63
N PRO A 76 12.05 -12.11 4.58
CA PRO A 76 12.79 -10.97 4.08
C PRO A 76 11.87 -9.90 3.46
N MET A 77 10.75 -10.27 2.84
CA MET A 77 9.76 -9.29 2.35
C MET A 77 9.17 -8.46 3.51
N ALA A 78 8.75 -9.12 4.59
CA ALA A 78 8.25 -8.45 5.80
C ALA A 78 9.33 -7.58 6.45
N ALA A 79 10.57 -8.07 6.51
CA ALA A 79 11.70 -7.33 7.07
C ALA A 79 12.01 -6.06 6.28
N MET A 80 12.17 -6.15 4.96
CA MET A 80 12.44 -4.97 4.13
C MET A 80 11.30 -3.96 4.19
N THR A 81 10.07 -4.45 4.32
CA THR A 81 8.89 -3.60 4.52
C THR A 81 8.92 -2.89 5.89
N TYR A 82 9.18 -3.64 6.97
CA TYR A 82 9.22 -3.11 8.34
C TYR A 82 10.27 -2.01 8.52
N PHE A 83 11.45 -2.20 7.92
CA PHE A 83 12.55 -1.24 8.00
C PHE A 83 12.51 -0.15 6.92
N GLY A 84 11.47 -0.13 6.07
CA GLY A 84 11.33 0.88 5.02
C GLY A 84 12.41 0.80 3.93
N ASN A 85 13.04 -0.36 3.73
CA ASN A 85 14.12 -0.59 2.76
C ASN A 85 13.54 -0.94 1.38
N LEU A 86 13.19 0.09 0.59
CA LEU A 86 12.60 -0.07 -0.73
C LEU A 86 13.49 -0.85 -1.72
N GLU A 87 14.78 -0.54 -1.78
CA GLU A 87 15.69 -1.19 -2.72
C GLU A 87 15.88 -2.67 -2.35
N GLY A 88 16.04 -2.98 -1.06
CA GLY A 88 16.09 -4.37 -0.60
C GLY A 88 14.79 -5.12 -0.86
N LEU A 89 13.64 -4.47 -0.69
CA LEU A 89 12.34 -5.05 -1.01
C LEU A 89 12.23 -5.41 -2.50
N ARG A 90 12.68 -4.53 -3.40
CA ARG A 90 12.74 -4.77 -4.86
C ARG A 90 13.67 -5.94 -5.19
N VAL A 91 14.86 -6.00 -4.62
CA VAL A 91 15.80 -7.11 -4.84
C VAL A 91 15.19 -8.45 -4.44
N VAL A 92 14.58 -8.52 -3.26
CA VAL A 92 13.96 -9.75 -2.75
C VAL A 92 12.76 -10.15 -3.61
N HIS A 93 11.86 -9.23 -3.92
CA HIS A 93 10.68 -9.49 -4.75
C HIS A 93 11.06 -9.96 -6.16
N ASP A 94 11.98 -9.25 -6.83
CA ASP A 94 12.43 -9.61 -8.18
C ASP A 94 13.10 -10.99 -8.21
N ALA A 95 13.92 -11.29 -7.21
CA ALA A 95 14.59 -12.58 -7.12
C ALA A 95 13.59 -13.73 -6.93
N MET A 96 12.58 -13.51 -6.10
CA MET A 96 11.49 -14.45 -5.84
C MET A 96 10.63 -14.71 -7.09
N GLU A 97 10.24 -13.67 -7.83
CA GLU A 97 9.45 -13.81 -9.06
C GLU A 97 10.22 -14.54 -10.17
N LYS A 98 11.54 -14.29 -10.28
CA LYS A 98 12.39 -14.90 -11.33
C LYS A 98 12.76 -16.35 -11.04
N ASP A 99 13.17 -16.62 -9.80
CA ASP A 99 13.57 -17.96 -9.36
C ASP A 99 13.37 -18.10 -7.85
N PRO A 100 12.23 -18.67 -7.42
CA PRO A 100 11.94 -18.86 -6.00
C PRO A 100 12.81 -19.94 -5.34
N GLY A 101 13.54 -20.75 -6.13
CA GLY A 101 14.34 -21.87 -5.63
C GLY A 101 13.53 -22.81 -4.73
N LYS A 102 14.11 -23.19 -3.58
CA LYS A 102 13.46 -24.02 -2.55
C LYS A 102 12.66 -23.21 -1.52
N GLY A 103 12.67 -21.88 -1.61
CA GLY A 103 11.90 -21.03 -0.71
C GLY A 103 10.42 -21.25 -0.99
N THR A 104 9.72 -21.94 -0.11
CA THR A 104 8.29 -22.21 -0.28
C THR A 104 7.46 -20.97 0.04
N ASN A 105 6.28 -20.89 -0.60
CA ASN A 105 5.24 -19.88 -0.42
C ASN A 105 5.65 -18.45 -0.82
N LYS A 106 5.22 -18.05 -2.03
CA LYS A 106 5.13 -16.63 -2.40
C LYS A 106 4.26 -15.92 -1.36
N PRO A 107 4.76 -14.86 -0.70
CA PRO A 107 3.97 -14.12 0.27
C PRO A 107 2.78 -13.47 -0.41
N ASP A 108 1.67 -13.42 0.30
CA ASP A 108 0.63 -12.46 -0.01
C ASP A 108 1.19 -11.05 0.25
N LEU A 109 1.17 -10.21 -0.79
CA LEU A 109 1.67 -8.84 -0.71
C LEU A 109 0.83 -8.00 0.26
N SER A 110 -0.45 -8.33 0.44
CA SER A 110 -1.33 -7.66 1.41
C SER A 110 -0.89 -7.98 2.84
N THR A 111 -0.53 -9.24 3.10
CA THR A 111 0.09 -9.67 4.37
C THR A 111 1.43 -8.98 4.59
N THR A 112 2.25 -8.82 3.54
CA THR A 112 3.53 -8.10 3.63
C THR A 112 3.31 -6.63 4.01
N LEU A 113 2.32 -5.97 3.39
CA LEU A 113 1.95 -4.59 3.67
C LEU A 113 1.59 -4.35 5.15
N THR A 114 1.08 -5.36 5.86
CA THR A 114 0.79 -5.24 7.31
C THR A 114 2.00 -4.89 8.14
N TRP A 115 3.17 -5.40 7.78
CA TRP A 115 4.43 -5.14 8.50
C TRP A 115 4.91 -3.69 8.37
N GLY A 116 4.50 -3.00 7.30
CA GLY A 116 4.78 -1.58 7.10
C GLY A 116 3.72 -0.65 7.69
N CYS A 117 2.55 -1.17 8.08
CA CYS A 117 1.41 -0.37 8.52
C CYS A 117 1.04 -0.58 9.99
N TRP A 118 1.37 -1.75 10.54
CA TRP A 118 1.10 -2.04 11.93
C TRP A 118 2.25 -1.53 12.79
N ASN A 119 1.94 -0.65 13.74
CA ASN A 119 2.89 -0.17 14.75
C ASN A 119 3.20 -1.25 15.81
N TYR A 120 3.47 -2.49 15.40
CA TYR A 120 4.11 -3.46 16.28
C TYR A 120 5.54 -3.00 16.48
N SER A 121 5.84 -2.57 17.69
CA SER A 121 7.21 -2.45 18.16
C SER A 121 7.75 -3.89 18.23
N ILE A 122 8.40 -4.38 17.16
CA ILE A 122 9.14 -5.66 17.26
C ILE A 122 10.25 -5.49 18.30
N ILE A 123 10.78 -4.27 18.39
CA ILE A 123 11.68 -3.81 19.45
C ILE A 123 11.00 -2.68 20.20
N GLU A 124 11.02 -2.70 21.52
CA GLU A 124 10.56 -1.59 22.35
C GLU A 124 11.24 -0.27 21.94
N GLY A 125 10.43 0.73 21.55
CA GLY A 125 10.93 2.06 21.18
C GLY A 125 11.42 2.21 19.74
N ALA A 126 11.37 1.17 18.91
CA ALA A 126 11.67 1.25 17.48
C ALA A 126 10.48 0.74 16.65
N PRO A 127 9.50 1.61 16.33
CA PRO A 127 8.37 1.27 15.47
C PRO A 127 8.84 1.02 14.03
N PRO A 128 8.00 0.39 13.16
CA PRO A 128 8.32 0.28 11.74
C PRO A 128 8.60 1.65 11.14
N VAL A 129 9.55 1.69 10.22
CA VAL A 129 9.80 2.87 9.38
C VAL A 129 8.70 2.88 8.32
N MET A 130 7.56 3.48 8.65
CA MET A 130 6.42 3.63 7.75
C MET A 130 6.81 4.51 6.55
N ASN A 131 7.42 3.89 5.54
CA ASN A 131 7.94 4.54 4.35
C ASN A 131 6.85 4.55 3.24
N PRO A 132 6.34 5.72 2.83
CA PRO A 132 5.35 5.83 1.76
C PRO A 132 5.77 5.16 0.45
N ASP A 133 7.06 5.17 0.11
CA ASP A 133 7.55 4.61 -1.15
C ASP A 133 7.48 3.07 -1.14
N VAL A 134 7.73 2.45 0.00
CA VAL A 134 7.54 1.01 0.22
C VAL A 134 6.07 0.63 0.10
N VAL A 135 5.18 1.42 0.72
CA VAL A 135 3.73 1.19 0.65
C VAL A 135 3.23 1.31 -0.80
N ASN A 136 3.63 2.37 -1.51
CA ASN A 136 3.33 2.53 -2.93
C ASN A 136 3.81 1.33 -3.73
N GLN A 137 5.06 0.90 -3.54
CA GLN A 137 5.61 -0.20 -4.31
C GLN A 137 4.86 -1.52 -4.11
N LEU A 138 4.44 -1.83 -2.87
CA LEU A 138 3.64 -3.02 -2.58
C LEU A 138 2.25 -2.95 -3.22
N LEU A 139 1.61 -1.79 -3.17
CA LEU A 139 0.31 -1.56 -3.80
C LEU A 139 0.40 -1.63 -5.33
N ASP A 140 1.47 -1.09 -5.94
CA ASP A 140 1.78 -1.20 -7.37
C ASP A 140 1.96 -2.67 -7.81
N TRP A 141 2.54 -3.51 -6.95
CA TRP A 141 2.64 -4.96 -7.20
C TRP A 141 1.35 -5.74 -6.94
N GLY A 142 0.27 -5.07 -6.51
CA GLY A 142 -1.05 -5.65 -6.34
C GLY A 142 -1.41 -6.03 -4.90
N ALA A 143 -0.69 -5.54 -3.89
CA ALA A 143 -1.20 -5.57 -2.52
C ALA A 143 -2.55 -4.86 -2.46
N LYS A 144 -3.52 -5.43 -1.75
CA LYS A 144 -4.85 -4.84 -1.65
C LYS A 144 -4.89 -3.82 -0.50
N PRO A 145 -5.34 -2.58 -0.75
CA PRO A 145 -5.34 -1.52 0.26
C PRO A 145 -6.41 -1.71 1.34
N ASP A 146 -7.42 -2.55 1.09
CA ASP A 146 -8.63 -2.69 1.90
C ASP A 146 -8.82 -4.08 2.54
N VAL A 147 -7.93 -5.04 2.24
CA VAL A 147 -8.00 -6.38 2.86
C VAL A 147 -7.54 -6.26 4.31
N GLY A 148 -8.26 -6.92 5.21
CA GLY A 148 -7.83 -7.14 6.59
C GLY A 148 -8.35 -8.49 7.03
N GLU A 149 -7.46 -9.45 7.26
CA GLU A 149 -7.83 -10.71 7.89
C GLU A 149 -7.86 -10.55 9.42
N HIS A 150 -8.88 -11.14 10.03
CA HIS A 150 -9.01 -11.39 11.46
C HIS A 150 -8.98 -10.15 12.39
N ASN A 151 -10.17 -9.55 12.55
CA ASN A 151 -10.64 -8.88 13.78
C ASN A 151 -10.00 -7.55 14.22
N GLN A 152 -9.24 -6.81 13.40
CA GLN A 152 -8.69 -5.50 13.83
C GLN A 152 -8.75 -4.36 12.80
N GLY A 153 -9.79 -4.32 11.95
CA GLY A 153 -9.99 -3.25 10.97
C GLY A 153 -9.16 -3.40 9.70
N THR A 154 -9.52 -2.67 8.65
CA THR A 154 -8.80 -2.67 7.37
C THR A 154 -7.39 -2.06 7.56
N PHE A 155 -6.38 -2.49 6.80
CA PHE A 155 -5.02 -1.93 6.92
C PHE A 155 -5.01 -0.41 6.76
N PHE A 156 -5.89 0.10 5.90
CA PHE A 156 -6.10 1.52 5.73
C PHE A 156 -6.59 2.22 7.01
N GLU A 157 -7.49 1.61 7.79
CA GLU A 157 -7.93 2.17 9.08
C GLU A 157 -6.76 2.41 10.03
N LYS A 158 -5.86 1.43 10.12
CA LYS A 158 -4.69 1.53 10.99
C LYS A 158 -3.74 2.61 10.48
N ALA A 159 -3.49 2.65 9.16
CA ALA A 159 -2.68 3.70 8.55
C ALA A 159 -3.22 5.11 8.86
N LEU A 160 -4.55 5.31 8.82
CA LEU A 160 -5.19 6.58 9.19
C LEU A 160 -4.91 6.98 10.64
N ARG A 161 -4.77 6.02 11.56
CA ARG A 161 -4.58 6.29 13.00
C ARG A 161 -3.11 6.44 13.40
N THR A 162 -2.19 5.85 12.66
CA THR A 162 -0.78 5.72 13.09
C THR A 162 0.21 6.32 12.12
N SER A 163 -0.13 6.49 10.85
CA SER A 163 0.82 6.82 9.79
C SER A 163 0.81 8.31 9.41
N ASN A 164 1.85 8.73 8.68
CA ASN A 164 1.93 10.06 8.10
C ASN A 164 1.05 10.20 6.84
N ALA A 165 0.82 11.45 6.41
CA ALA A 165 0.01 11.77 5.24
C ALA A 165 0.52 11.13 3.94
N GLY A 166 1.82 10.83 3.81
CA GLY A 166 2.39 10.16 2.64
C GLY A 166 1.88 8.73 2.48
N VAL A 167 1.85 7.96 3.58
CA VAL A 167 1.29 6.60 3.58
C VAL A 167 -0.21 6.64 3.29
N ILE A 168 -0.96 7.52 3.95
CA ILE A 168 -2.41 7.68 3.72
C ILE A 168 -2.68 7.99 2.23
N ARG A 169 -1.89 8.87 1.63
CA ARG A 169 -1.95 9.17 0.18
C ARG A 169 -1.71 7.95 -0.69
N ALA A 170 -0.72 7.13 -0.35
CA ALA A 170 -0.42 5.90 -1.08
C ALA A 170 -1.64 4.97 -1.13
N PHE A 171 -2.27 4.72 0.03
CA PHE A 171 -3.49 3.92 0.11
C PHE A 171 -4.64 4.50 -0.72
N LEU A 172 -4.91 5.80 -0.57
CA LEU A 172 -5.99 6.47 -1.31
C LEU A 172 -5.77 6.45 -2.82
N ALA A 173 -4.52 6.64 -3.28
CA ALA A 173 -4.16 6.57 -4.69
C ALA A 173 -4.40 5.19 -5.31
N HIS A 174 -4.40 4.14 -4.49
CA HIS A 174 -4.67 2.76 -4.91
C HIS A 174 -6.10 2.30 -4.62
N GLY A 175 -7.01 3.24 -4.33
CA GLY A 175 -8.44 2.96 -4.21
C GLY A 175 -8.90 2.54 -2.81
N ALA A 176 -8.13 2.84 -1.76
CA ALA A 176 -8.59 2.64 -0.39
C ALA A 176 -9.93 3.38 -0.12
N PRO A 177 -10.81 2.83 0.75
CA PRO A 177 -12.16 3.35 0.94
C PRO A 177 -12.15 4.70 1.66
N VAL A 178 -12.37 5.75 0.87
CA VAL A 178 -12.55 7.16 1.24
C VAL A 178 -13.45 7.36 2.47
N GLU A 179 -14.57 6.64 2.55
CA GLU A 179 -15.53 6.79 3.66
C GLU A 179 -14.94 6.38 5.02
N LEU A 180 -14.00 5.43 5.03
CA LEU A 180 -13.33 5.02 6.25
C LEU A 180 -12.51 6.16 6.85
N ALA A 181 -11.78 6.90 6.01
CA ALA A 181 -11.02 8.06 6.46
C ALA A 181 -11.92 9.16 7.03
N ARG A 182 -13.10 9.39 6.44
CA ARG A 182 -14.09 10.34 6.98
C ARG A 182 -14.57 9.93 8.37
N ASN A 183 -14.82 8.65 8.58
CA ASN A 183 -15.23 8.14 9.88
C ASN A 183 -14.12 8.33 10.92
N VAL A 184 -12.87 8.01 10.58
CA VAL A 184 -11.72 8.22 11.48
C VAL A 184 -11.49 9.71 11.78
N ILE A 185 -11.60 10.60 10.79
CA ILE A 185 -11.52 12.06 11.00
C ILE A 185 -12.61 12.51 11.99
N ARG A 186 -13.86 12.09 11.77
CA ARG A 186 -14.99 12.44 12.65
C ARG A 186 -14.76 11.95 14.08
N GLU A 187 -14.27 10.73 14.25
CA GLU A 187 -13.89 10.19 15.56
C GLU A 187 -12.83 11.05 16.25
N PHE A 188 -11.77 11.44 15.52
CA PHE A 188 -10.72 12.30 16.08
C PHE A 188 -11.24 13.69 16.45
N ILE A 189 -12.07 14.32 15.61
CA ILE A 189 -12.71 15.61 15.91
C ILE A 189 -13.58 15.50 17.17
N ASN A 190 -14.43 14.49 17.26
CA ASN A 190 -15.30 14.27 18.42
C ASN A 190 -14.51 14.02 19.72
N ALA A 191 -13.34 13.40 19.61
CA ALA A 191 -12.42 13.19 20.74
C ALA A 191 -11.54 14.41 21.05
N GLY A 192 -11.62 15.50 20.30
CA GLY A 192 -10.75 16.69 20.44
C GLY A 192 -9.33 16.50 19.90
N ASN A 193 -9.07 15.43 19.15
CA ASN A 193 -7.78 15.10 18.54
C ASN A 193 -7.61 15.79 17.17
N TYR A 194 -7.68 17.12 17.15
CA TYR A 194 -7.67 17.91 15.92
C TYR A 194 -6.37 17.79 15.11
N GLN A 195 -5.23 17.54 15.77
CA GLN A 195 -3.95 17.38 15.07
C GLN A 195 -3.94 16.12 14.19
N GLN A 196 -4.43 14.99 14.71
CA GLN A 196 -4.54 13.75 13.95
C GLN A 196 -5.57 13.88 12.83
N ALA A 197 -6.71 14.55 13.08
CA ALA A 197 -7.68 14.86 12.04
C ALA A 197 -7.05 15.69 10.90
N ALA A 198 -6.31 16.75 11.23
CA ALA A 198 -5.63 17.60 10.27
C ALA A 198 -4.58 16.83 9.44
N GLN A 199 -3.83 15.90 10.04
CA GLN A 199 -2.88 15.05 9.32
C GLN A 199 -3.53 14.17 8.26
N ILE A 200 -4.71 13.62 8.54
CA ILE A 200 -5.48 12.86 7.56
C ILE A 200 -6.04 13.81 6.49
N GLN A 201 -6.56 14.98 6.89
CA GLN A 201 -7.06 16.00 5.96
C GLN A 201 -5.95 16.51 5.00
N ASP A 202 -4.71 16.65 5.46
CA ASP A 202 -3.55 16.99 4.63
C ASP A 202 -3.24 15.91 3.58
N ALA A 203 -3.56 14.64 3.86
CA ALA A 203 -3.44 13.58 2.87
C ALA A 203 -4.43 13.78 1.71
N PHE A 204 -5.57 14.41 1.97
CA PHE A 204 -6.60 14.73 0.98
C PHE A 204 -6.33 16.01 0.16
N GLY A 205 -5.50 16.92 0.66
CA GLY A 205 -5.32 18.26 0.10
C GLY A 205 -4.56 18.36 -1.24
N ILE A 206 -4.02 17.26 -1.79
CA ILE A 206 -3.07 17.31 -2.94
C ILE A 206 -3.73 17.00 -4.30
N GLY A 207 -5.06 16.88 -4.37
CA GLY A 207 -5.79 16.74 -5.64
C GLY A 207 -6.86 15.66 -5.61
N GLY A 208 -7.47 15.40 -6.77
CA GLY A 208 -8.46 14.33 -6.90
C GLY A 208 -7.82 12.94 -6.93
N PHE A 209 -8.45 11.97 -6.27
CA PHE A 209 -8.11 10.55 -6.34
C PHE A 209 -8.89 9.89 -7.47
N TYR A 210 -8.22 9.11 -8.32
CA TYR A 210 -8.85 8.48 -9.47
C TYR A 210 -9.03 6.99 -9.21
N THR A 211 -10.26 6.50 -9.34
CA THR A 211 -10.58 5.07 -9.24
C THR A 211 -11.25 4.59 -10.52
N LYS A 212 -10.84 3.41 -11.01
CA LYS A 212 -11.52 2.75 -12.11
C LYS A 212 -12.83 2.15 -11.59
N VAL A 213 -13.95 2.62 -12.12
CA VAL A 213 -15.29 2.07 -11.80
C VAL A 213 -15.57 0.87 -12.68
N ASP A 214 -15.26 0.98 -13.96
CA ASP A 214 -15.28 -0.10 -14.95
C ASP A 214 -14.28 0.21 -16.07
N ASP A 215 -14.17 -0.64 -17.09
CA ASP A 215 -13.19 -0.46 -18.17
C ASP A 215 -13.34 0.85 -18.96
N ARG A 216 -14.46 1.56 -18.85
CA ARG A 216 -14.73 2.81 -19.58
C ARG A 216 -15.23 3.93 -18.66
N THR A 217 -15.13 3.75 -17.35
CA THR A 217 -15.59 4.72 -16.36
C THR A 217 -14.51 4.92 -15.31
N VAL A 218 -14.12 6.16 -15.10
CA VAL A 218 -13.24 6.57 -14.00
C VAL A 218 -13.95 7.61 -13.15
N MET A 219 -13.74 7.52 -11.84
CA MET A 219 -14.25 8.48 -10.88
C MET A 219 -13.08 9.24 -10.26
N GLU A 220 -13.10 10.56 -10.38
CA GLU A 220 -12.27 11.44 -9.58
C GLU A 220 -13.02 11.75 -8.27
N THR A 221 -12.36 11.57 -7.13
CA THR A 221 -12.89 11.95 -5.81
C THR A 221 -12.03 13.08 -5.25
N LYS A 222 -12.63 14.23 -5.00
CA LYS A 222 -12.02 15.38 -4.34
C LYS A 222 -12.66 15.59 -2.98
N TYR A 223 -11.81 15.82 -1.99
CA TYR A 223 -12.25 16.16 -0.65
C TYR A 223 -12.18 17.66 -0.46
N ILE A 224 -13.21 18.18 0.18
CA ILE A 224 -13.33 19.59 0.48
C ILE A 224 -13.57 19.66 1.98
N SER A 225 -12.51 20.00 2.72
CA SER A 225 -12.59 20.24 4.15
C SER A 225 -13.36 21.56 4.36
N GLU A 226 -14.44 21.51 5.12
CA GLU A 226 -15.25 22.65 5.50
C GLU A 226 -15.25 22.77 7.03
N ALA A 227 -15.51 23.97 7.56
CA ALA A 227 -15.52 24.22 9.00
C ALA A 227 -16.51 23.35 9.78
N THR A 228 -17.52 22.82 9.10
CA THR A 228 -18.61 22.03 9.69
C THR A 228 -18.46 20.53 9.41
N GLY A 229 -17.49 20.10 8.59
CA GLY A 229 -17.19 18.72 8.27
C GLY A 229 -16.61 18.55 6.86
N ASP A 230 -16.41 17.30 6.42
CA ASP A 230 -15.80 17.04 5.11
C ASP A 230 -16.86 16.72 4.05
N SER A 231 -16.95 17.59 3.04
CA SER A 231 -17.73 17.38 1.81
C SER A 231 -16.90 16.62 0.77
N VAL A 232 -17.58 15.91 -0.13
CA VAL A 232 -16.94 15.12 -1.19
C VAL A 232 -17.51 15.50 -2.54
N LEU A 233 -16.64 15.83 -3.49
CA LEU A 233 -16.98 15.98 -4.90
C LEU A 233 -16.52 14.74 -5.66
N ARG A 234 -17.46 14.00 -6.23
CA ARG A 234 -17.20 12.88 -7.13
C ARG A 234 -17.47 13.30 -8.56
N THR A 235 -16.46 13.28 -9.41
CA THR A 235 -16.59 13.52 -10.85
C THR A 235 -16.47 12.20 -11.58
N ILE A 236 -17.58 11.70 -12.10
CA ILE A 236 -17.67 10.43 -12.81
C ILE A 236 -17.59 10.69 -14.31
N PHE A 237 -16.53 10.19 -14.93
CA PHE A 237 -16.28 10.30 -16.36
C PHE A 237 -16.61 8.97 -17.03
N ASN A 238 -17.72 8.92 -17.75
CA ASN A 238 -18.14 7.74 -18.50
C ASN A 238 -17.83 7.94 -19.99
N PHE A 239 -16.79 7.27 -20.48
CA PHE A 239 -16.33 7.39 -21.85
C PHE A 239 -17.28 6.74 -22.86
N SER A 240 -17.98 5.66 -22.47
CA SER A 240 -19.00 5.05 -23.32
C SER A 240 -20.18 5.98 -23.57
N ALA A 241 -20.61 6.67 -22.52
CA ALA A 241 -21.74 7.59 -22.55
C ALA A 241 -21.34 9.01 -22.95
N ARG A 242 -20.05 9.31 -23.12
CA ARG A 242 -19.51 10.67 -23.38
C ARG A 242 -20.11 11.71 -22.43
N ARG A 243 -20.18 11.38 -21.14
CA ARG A 243 -20.80 12.23 -20.11
C ARG A 243 -19.95 12.33 -18.86
N VAL A 244 -19.98 13.52 -18.29
CA VAL A 244 -19.44 13.79 -16.94
C VAL A 244 -20.62 13.99 -15.99
N ASN A 245 -20.57 13.31 -14.85
CA ASN A 245 -21.50 13.55 -13.75
C ASN A 245 -20.72 14.02 -12.52
N GLU A 246 -21.05 15.19 -12.02
CA GLU A 246 -20.48 15.75 -10.80
C GLU A 246 -21.50 15.56 -9.68
N VAL A 247 -21.14 14.75 -8.68
CA VAL A 247 -21.95 14.50 -7.50
C VAL A 247 -21.25 15.15 -6.32
N PHE A 248 -21.87 16.19 -5.78
CA PHE A 248 -21.42 16.87 -4.57
C PHE A 248 -22.21 16.35 -3.38
N GLU A 249 -21.50 15.83 -2.38
CA GLU A 249 -22.07 15.32 -1.13
C GLU A 249 -21.65 16.22 0.03
N PHE A 250 -22.63 16.86 0.66
CA PHE A 250 -22.39 17.75 1.79
C PHE A 250 -22.06 16.96 3.05
N ALA A 251 -21.21 17.53 3.91
CA ALA A 251 -20.85 16.93 5.19
C ALA A 251 -22.05 16.59 6.11
N HIS A 252 -23.18 17.30 5.97
CA HIS A 252 -24.37 17.17 6.83
C HIS A 252 -25.51 16.39 6.17
N GLY A 253 -25.21 15.72 5.04
CA GLY A 253 -26.21 15.03 4.24
C GLY A 253 -26.83 15.91 3.16
N GLY A 254 -27.55 15.24 2.26
CA GLY A 254 -27.98 15.82 0.99
C GLY A 254 -26.86 15.79 -0.06
N GLY A 255 -27.19 16.23 -1.26
CA GLY A 255 -26.22 16.34 -2.34
C GLY A 255 -26.78 17.10 -3.52
N ALA A 256 -25.88 17.54 -4.39
CA ALA A 256 -26.21 18.12 -5.68
C ALA A 256 -25.60 17.26 -6.77
N MET A 257 -26.32 17.08 -7.88
CA MET A 257 -25.80 16.38 -9.05
C MET A 257 -25.88 17.30 -10.25
N ASN A 258 -24.76 17.48 -10.93
CA ASN A 258 -24.68 18.12 -12.23
C ASN A 258 -24.26 17.11 -13.29
N SER A 259 -24.74 17.27 -14.52
CA SER A 259 -24.43 16.35 -15.61
C SER A 259 -24.27 17.12 -16.91
N CYS A 260 -23.17 16.88 -17.61
CA CYS A 260 -22.89 17.53 -18.90
C CYS A 260 -22.30 16.53 -19.91
N SER A 261 -22.35 16.92 -21.18
CA SER A 261 -21.72 16.18 -22.27
C SER A 261 -20.20 16.43 -22.26
N PHE A 262 -19.43 15.54 -22.88
CA PHE A 262 -17.99 15.77 -23.06
C PHE A 262 -17.70 17.01 -23.92
N GLU A 263 -18.59 17.35 -24.85
CA GLU A 263 -18.47 18.52 -25.71
C GLU A 263 -18.55 19.83 -24.91
N ASP A 264 -19.31 19.83 -23.81
CA ASP A 264 -19.51 20.97 -22.93
C ASP A 264 -18.50 21.02 -21.76
N TYR A 265 -17.63 20.01 -21.63
CA TYR A 265 -16.65 19.92 -20.55
C TYR A 265 -15.24 20.37 -20.97
N ASP A 266 -14.39 20.67 -19.98
CA ASP A 266 -13.01 21.09 -20.25
C ASP A 266 -12.19 19.97 -20.92
N GLN A 267 -11.78 20.19 -22.16
CA GLN A 267 -11.09 19.18 -22.98
C GLN A 267 -9.73 18.81 -22.41
N LYS A 268 -9.04 19.74 -21.74
CA LYS A 268 -7.76 19.46 -21.09
C LYS A 268 -7.95 18.48 -19.94
N THR A 269 -8.97 18.68 -19.11
CA THR A 269 -9.35 17.75 -18.03
C THR A 269 -9.72 16.38 -18.60
N LEU A 270 -10.53 16.32 -19.66
CA LEU A 270 -10.87 15.03 -20.29
C LEU A 270 -9.64 14.26 -20.79
N HIS A 271 -8.64 14.96 -21.35
CA HIS A 271 -7.39 14.34 -21.76
C HIS A 271 -6.61 13.75 -20.58
N VAL A 272 -6.44 14.52 -19.49
CA VAL A 272 -5.79 14.03 -18.26
C VAL A 272 -6.52 12.81 -17.70
N VAL A 273 -7.85 12.85 -17.68
CA VAL A 273 -8.68 11.76 -17.16
C VAL A 273 -8.56 10.50 -18.04
N ARG A 274 -8.43 10.63 -19.36
CA ARG A 274 -8.15 9.49 -20.27
C ARG A 274 -6.84 8.81 -19.89
N GLU A 275 -5.76 9.58 -19.75
CA GLU A 275 -4.46 9.05 -19.34
C GLU A 275 -4.54 8.34 -17.98
N LYS A 276 -5.34 8.87 -17.05
CA LYS A 276 -5.58 8.24 -15.74
C LYS A 276 -6.33 6.93 -15.87
N LEU A 277 -7.41 6.87 -16.67
CA LEU A 277 -8.15 5.62 -16.89
C LEU A 277 -7.26 4.55 -17.53
N GLU A 278 -6.45 4.91 -18.53
CA GLU A 278 -5.51 3.98 -19.18
C GLU A 278 -4.45 3.45 -18.22
N LYS A 279 -3.87 4.32 -17.37
CA LYS A 279 -2.95 3.91 -16.31
C LYS A 279 -3.59 2.96 -15.29
N LEU A 280 -4.89 3.11 -15.05
CA LEU A 280 -5.68 2.21 -14.21
C LEU A 280 -6.15 0.94 -14.95
N GLY A 281 -5.65 0.68 -16.16
CA GLY A 281 -5.98 -0.49 -16.97
C GLY A 281 -7.39 -0.45 -17.56
N GLY A 282 -7.95 0.74 -17.76
CA GLY A 282 -9.17 0.95 -18.55
C GLY A 282 -8.88 1.18 -20.03
N ARG A 283 -9.93 1.43 -20.80
CA ARG A 283 -9.90 1.67 -22.24
C ARG A 283 -10.69 2.93 -22.58
N THR A 284 -10.13 3.76 -23.44
CA THR A 284 -10.72 5.04 -23.86
C THR A 284 -11.20 4.99 -25.31
N ASP A 285 -11.02 3.86 -26.00
CA ASP A 285 -11.39 3.71 -27.41
C ASP A 285 -12.83 4.16 -27.65
N ASP A 286 -12.95 5.17 -28.50
CA ASP A 286 -14.22 5.73 -28.97
C ASP A 286 -14.93 4.66 -29.84
N ALA A 287 -15.50 3.63 -29.21
CA ALA A 287 -16.51 2.84 -29.90
C ALA A 287 -17.68 3.81 -30.17
N PRO A 288 -18.07 4.05 -31.44
CA PRO A 288 -19.13 4.98 -31.76
C PRO A 288 -20.46 4.38 -31.33
N CYS A 289 -20.80 4.52 -30.05
CA CYS A 289 -22.16 4.33 -29.60
C CYS A 289 -22.86 5.64 -29.92
N ALA A 290 -23.57 5.67 -31.04
CA ALA A 290 -24.53 6.72 -31.32
C ALA A 290 -25.51 6.77 -30.13
N LEU A 291 -25.28 7.68 -29.20
CA LEU A 291 -26.21 7.93 -28.12
C LEU A 291 -27.42 8.61 -28.75
N ASP A 292 -28.51 7.86 -28.87
CA ASP A 292 -29.81 8.44 -29.11
C ASP A 292 -30.02 9.56 -28.10
N LYS A 293 -30.20 10.78 -28.60
CA LYS A 293 -30.49 11.94 -27.75
C LYS A 293 -31.66 11.56 -26.84
N PRO A 294 -31.57 11.81 -25.52
CA PRO A 294 -32.68 11.52 -24.62
C PRO A 294 -33.92 12.22 -25.15
N LYS A 295 -34.95 11.44 -25.48
CA LYS A 295 -36.24 11.97 -25.93
C LYS A 295 -36.71 12.94 -24.86
N ARG A 296 -36.89 14.22 -25.22
CA ARG A 296 -37.45 15.22 -24.31
C ARG A 296 -38.72 14.65 -23.69
N PRO A 297 -38.93 14.79 -22.37
CA PRO A 297 -40.21 14.46 -21.76
C PRO A 297 -41.30 15.21 -22.53
N ARG A 298 -42.31 14.50 -23.03
CA ARG A 298 -43.52 15.17 -23.48
C ARG A 298 -44.20 15.69 -22.21
N LEU A 299 -44.22 17.02 -22.08
CA LEU A 299 -45.04 17.73 -21.10
C LEU A 299 -46.52 17.37 -21.30
#